data_AF-A0A7V1WWJ1-F1
#
_entry.id   AF-A0A7V1WWJ1-F1
#
_cell.length_a   1.000
_cell.length_b   1.000
_cell.length_c   1.000
_cell.angle_alpha   90.00
_cell.angle_beta   90.00
_cell.angle_gamma   90.00
#
_symmetry.space_group_name_H-M   'P 1'
#
loop_
_entity.id
_entity.type
_entity.pdbx_description
1 polymer ?
#
loop_
_entity_poly.entity_id
_entity_poly.type
_entity_poly.pdbx_seq_one_letter_code
_entity_poly.pdbx_strand_id
1 'polypeptide(L)'
;MNDEIIFDVIGNTSPFSMMGESSGYMVTVNDCSYLLECGSPIFPTLGYQGIAEIKGIFATHSHEDHKRWFTDMVLFSFYNPLLKNKVRLVSSEPVLEEFAKNSKGALERSLSHDSKRIVDIPYDNMVEEVPVGPRSKYSIRLKTSGGGRFRYQVEDRKGNIIGPEKAKIFINPAANRPRLLYRDDETGEWVEPESYYPFSSPIFYEKDQNVFHDEEAGLTVKALKSSVWHGVPTVAFKFMTESNTLLFSADTVYKPSLWKELYAERRPQKFGAVARDEFKKGSIIYGDINDFIERTWSRERYEAAMRAYDGSIVIHDVARKNSVVHTDYADIGEAPIEKLLFTHNPDNLTARRPILTSGKRIVLRSGDVFEWVRGELFPFDADVYIHHFSSDLVGYESQNGAYKIIEKDGLLGVVDVGAPGHGILRVDLLQDIGGEYFPLLDDPSRCYFVRGDGRVEEVTFDGNTSQGRVIDSVRGKMKSRGSPGGR
;
A
#
# COMPACT_ATOMS: atom_id res chain seq x y z
N MET A 1 -1.73 3.62 28.93
CA MET A 1 -1.69 2.57 27.89
C MET A 1 -0.45 2.85 27.04
N ASN A 2 0.16 1.84 26.44
CA ASN A 2 1.29 2.06 25.54
C ASN A 2 0.72 2.64 24.23
N ASP A 3 1.08 3.84 23.84
CA ASP A 3 0.51 4.53 22.68
C ASP A 3 1.34 4.34 21.40
N GLU A 4 2.32 3.46 21.45
CA GLU A 4 3.20 3.10 20.34
C GLU A 4 2.44 2.40 19.20
N ILE A 5 2.84 2.71 17.97
CA ILE A 5 2.46 1.93 16.79
C ILE A 5 3.66 1.09 16.38
N ILE A 6 3.53 -0.23 16.45
CA ILE A 6 4.52 -1.18 15.94
C ILE A 6 4.10 -1.57 14.53
N PHE A 7 5.03 -1.51 13.58
CA PHE A 7 4.80 -1.89 12.20
C PHE A 7 5.85 -2.92 11.78
N ASP A 8 5.40 -4.15 11.51
CA ASP A 8 6.22 -5.26 11.02
C ASP A 8 6.05 -5.40 9.51
N VAL A 9 7.17 -5.59 8.81
CA VAL A 9 7.20 -5.86 7.38
C VAL A 9 7.23 -7.37 7.17
N ILE A 10 6.11 -7.96 6.74
CA ILE A 10 6.03 -9.39 6.44
C ILE A 10 6.49 -9.65 5.00
N GLY A 11 6.08 -8.80 4.07
CA GLY A 11 6.47 -8.81 2.67
C GLY A 11 6.37 -7.40 2.09
N ASN A 12 7.36 -7.00 1.30
CA ASN A 12 7.48 -5.62 0.82
C ASN A 12 7.72 -5.53 -0.70
N THR A 13 7.41 -6.56 -1.47
CA THR A 13 7.77 -6.59 -2.89
C THR A 13 6.55 -6.51 -3.80
N SER A 14 6.69 -5.82 -4.93
CA SER A 14 5.69 -5.80 -6.01
C SER A 14 5.61 -7.15 -6.75
N PRO A 15 4.58 -7.40 -7.59
CA PRO A 15 4.47 -8.65 -8.36
C PRO A 15 5.55 -8.76 -9.45
N PHE A 16 6.35 -7.71 -9.65
CA PHE A 16 7.45 -7.65 -10.60
C PHE A 16 8.82 -7.93 -9.96
N SER A 17 8.87 -8.16 -8.65
CA SER A 17 10.09 -8.57 -7.96
C SER A 17 10.46 -10.01 -8.28
N MET A 18 11.76 -10.26 -8.40
CA MET A 18 12.32 -11.62 -8.52
C MET A 18 12.14 -12.44 -7.23
N MET A 19 11.92 -11.79 -6.08
CA MET A 19 11.66 -12.45 -4.79
C MET A 19 10.20 -12.88 -4.65
N GLY A 20 9.27 -12.10 -5.21
CA GLY A 20 7.84 -12.47 -5.33
C GLY A 20 7.08 -12.58 -4.00
N GLU A 21 7.57 -11.95 -2.94
CA GLU A 21 7.01 -12.01 -1.58
C GLU A 21 5.61 -11.40 -1.49
N SER A 22 5.28 -10.46 -2.37
CA SER A 22 4.05 -9.64 -2.33
C SER A 22 4.00 -8.72 -1.10
N SER A 23 2.97 -7.88 -1.01
CA SER A 23 2.76 -6.92 0.09
C SER A 23 2.06 -7.56 1.28
N GLY A 24 2.60 -7.34 2.47
CA GLY A 24 1.90 -7.61 3.71
C GLY A 24 2.65 -7.07 4.91
N TYR A 25 1.90 -6.47 5.81
CA TYR A 25 2.43 -5.79 6.98
C TYR A 25 1.56 -6.11 8.19
N MET A 26 2.10 -5.95 9.38
CA MET A 26 1.34 -6.05 10.62
C MET A 26 1.43 -4.73 11.37
N VAL A 27 0.29 -4.20 11.79
CA VAL A 27 0.18 -3.03 12.64
C VAL A 27 -0.28 -3.49 14.01
N THR A 28 0.53 -3.25 15.04
CA THR A 28 0.22 -3.62 16.43
C THR A 28 0.20 -2.39 17.32
N VAL A 29 -0.87 -2.24 18.11
CA VAL A 29 -1.02 -1.19 19.12
C VAL A 29 -1.65 -1.82 20.36
N ASN A 30 -1.05 -1.65 21.55
CA ASN A 30 -1.51 -2.26 22.80
C ASN A 30 -1.84 -3.77 22.65
N ASP A 31 -0.90 -4.54 22.09
CA ASP A 31 -1.01 -5.98 21.84
C ASP A 31 -2.19 -6.40 20.92
N CYS A 32 -2.87 -5.44 20.30
CA CYS A 32 -3.87 -5.68 19.27
C CYS A 32 -3.23 -5.60 17.89
N SER A 33 -3.17 -6.73 17.19
CA SER A 33 -2.56 -6.82 15.87
C SER A 33 -3.58 -6.87 14.73
N TYR A 34 -3.30 -6.11 13.68
CA TYR A 34 -4.04 -6.10 12.43
C TYR A 34 -3.08 -6.36 11.28
N LEU A 35 -3.55 -7.08 10.27
CA LEU A 35 -2.85 -7.10 9.00
C LEU A 35 -3.14 -5.81 8.23
N LEU A 36 -2.14 -5.28 7.56
CA LEU A 36 -2.28 -4.30 6.50
C LEU A 36 -1.80 -4.97 5.22
N GLU A 37 -2.73 -5.20 4.30
CA GLU A 37 -2.63 -6.14 3.19
C GLU A 37 -2.50 -7.60 3.63
N CYS A 38 -2.76 -8.52 2.70
CA CYS A 38 -2.71 -9.96 2.89
C CYS A 38 -2.16 -10.65 1.62
N GLY A 39 -1.17 -10.02 0.99
CA GLY A 39 -0.50 -10.55 -0.20
C GLY A 39 0.66 -11.47 0.11
N SER A 40 1.38 -11.23 1.20
CA SER A 40 2.56 -12.01 1.59
C SER A 40 2.22 -13.31 2.33
N PRO A 41 3.13 -14.31 2.38
CA PRO A 41 2.91 -15.58 3.05
C PRO A 41 2.67 -15.47 4.57
N ILE A 42 1.40 -15.31 4.96
CA ILE A 42 1.01 -15.15 6.37
C ILE A 42 1.13 -16.44 7.20
N PHE A 43 0.84 -17.62 6.63
CA PHE A 43 0.88 -18.89 7.38
C PHE A 43 2.29 -19.30 7.80
N PRO A 44 3.30 -19.27 6.91
CA PRO A 44 4.68 -19.54 7.32
C PRO A 44 5.21 -18.54 8.35
N THR A 45 4.73 -17.29 8.29
CA THR A 45 5.25 -16.21 9.15
C THR A 45 4.59 -16.21 10.53
N LEU A 46 3.27 -16.30 10.60
CA LEU A 46 2.50 -16.13 11.84
C LEU A 46 2.09 -17.45 12.48
N GLY A 47 2.07 -18.54 11.71
CA GLY A 47 1.48 -19.79 12.12
C GLY A 47 -0.04 -19.66 12.38
N TYR A 48 -0.65 -20.77 12.82
CA TYR A 48 -2.10 -20.79 13.04
C TYR A 48 -2.55 -19.97 14.26
N GLN A 49 -1.69 -19.86 15.28
CA GLN A 49 -2.00 -19.09 16.50
C GLN A 49 -1.98 -17.59 16.21
N GLY A 50 -0.95 -17.10 15.51
CA GLY A 50 -0.91 -15.69 15.11
C GLY A 50 -2.08 -15.31 14.21
N ILE A 51 -2.46 -16.18 13.27
CA ILE A 51 -3.66 -15.96 12.43
C ILE A 51 -4.95 -15.87 13.27
N ALA A 52 -5.07 -16.68 14.32
CA ALA A 52 -6.22 -16.64 15.22
C ALA A 52 -6.32 -15.35 16.05
N GLU A 53 -5.18 -14.70 16.32
CA GLU A 53 -5.07 -13.51 17.17
C GLU A 53 -5.24 -12.19 16.39
N ILE A 54 -5.13 -12.21 15.05
CA ILE A 54 -5.34 -11.03 14.21
C ILE A 54 -6.79 -10.54 14.32
N LYS A 55 -6.98 -9.26 14.67
CA LYS A 55 -8.31 -8.65 14.84
C LYS A 55 -9.00 -8.27 13.52
N GLY A 56 -8.23 -8.17 12.43
CA GLY A 56 -8.74 -7.88 11.10
C GLY A 56 -7.66 -7.52 10.09
N ILE A 57 -8.08 -7.32 8.84
CA ILE A 57 -7.23 -6.94 7.71
C ILE A 57 -7.66 -5.56 7.21
N PHE A 58 -6.76 -4.59 7.21
CA PHE A 58 -6.89 -3.37 6.41
C PHE A 58 -6.40 -3.64 5.00
N ALA A 59 -7.23 -3.43 3.98
CA ALA A 59 -6.87 -3.69 2.59
C ALA A 59 -6.93 -2.42 1.76
N THR A 60 -5.85 -2.08 1.03
CA THR A 60 -5.85 -0.83 0.25
C THR A 60 -6.55 -1.01 -1.08
N HIS A 61 -6.38 -2.17 -1.73
CA HIS A 61 -7.03 -2.55 -2.98
C HIS A 61 -6.93 -4.06 -3.23
N SER A 62 -7.53 -4.54 -4.32
CA SER A 62 -7.77 -5.97 -4.57
C SER A 62 -6.83 -6.62 -5.61
N HIS A 63 -5.64 -6.06 -5.86
CA HIS A 63 -4.63 -6.78 -6.66
C HIS A 63 -4.07 -7.98 -5.90
N GLU A 64 -3.66 -9.02 -6.64
CA GLU A 64 -3.26 -10.28 -6.03
C GLU A 64 -2.03 -10.15 -5.14
N ASP A 65 -1.07 -9.29 -5.45
CA ASP A 65 0.07 -9.03 -4.57
C ASP A 65 -0.30 -8.29 -3.26
N HIS A 66 -1.56 -7.88 -3.09
CA HIS A 66 -2.08 -7.31 -1.84
C HIS A 66 -3.09 -8.24 -1.14
N LYS A 67 -3.58 -9.29 -1.81
CA LYS A 67 -4.63 -10.17 -1.26
C LYS A 67 -4.43 -11.67 -1.45
N ARG A 68 -3.30 -12.11 -2.01
CA ARG A 68 -3.04 -13.50 -2.42
C ARG A 68 -3.48 -14.54 -1.39
N TRP A 69 -3.23 -14.28 -0.11
CA TRP A 69 -3.51 -15.20 0.99
C TRP A 69 -4.85 -14.96 1.68
N PHE A 70 -5.61 -13.94 1.25
CA PHE A 70 -6.89 -13.59 1.84
C PHE A 70 -7.87 -14.76 1.83
N THR A 71 -8.07 -15.40 0.68
CA THR A 71 -9.02 -16.53 0.55
C THR A 71 -8.60 -17.73 1.37
N ASP A 72 -7.30 -18.03 1.46
CA ASP A 72 -6.79 -19.11 2.31
C ASP A 72 -7.05 -18.81 3.79
N MET A 73 -6.83 -17.57 4.24
CA MET A 73 -7.12 -17.15 5.60
C MET A 73 -8.61 -17.25 5.94
N VAL A 74 -9.48 -16.86 5.00
CA VAL A 74 -10.94 -16.95 5.14
C VAL A 74 -11.39 -18.41 5.24
N LEU A 75 -10.93 -19.28 4.34
CA LEU A 75 -11.27 -20.70 4.36
C LEU A 75 -10.76 -21.36 5.65
N PHE A 76 -9.53 -21.04 6.06
CA PHE A 76 -8.97 -21.54 7.31
C PHE A 76 -9.82 -21.13 8.52
N SER A 77 -10.19 -19.84 8.62
CA SER A 77 -11.01 -19.32 9.72
C SER A 77 -12.46 -19.81 9.68
N PHE A 78 -12.96 -20.25 8.53
CA PHE A 78 -14.34 -20.75 8.43
C PHE A 78 -14.44 -22.25 8.72
N TYR A 79 -13.48 -23.05 8.23
CA TYR A 79 -13.54 -24.51 8.33
C TYR A 79 -12.78 -25.07 9.55
N ASN A 80 -11.86 -24.31 10.16
CA ASN A 80 -11.15 -24.79 11.34
C ASN A 80 -12.10 -24.81 12.55
N PRO A 81 -12.33 -25.95 13.22
CA PRO A 81 -13.25 -26.02 14.34
C PRO A 81 -12.83 -25.15 15.54
N LEU A 82 -11.56 -24.75 15.64
CA LEU A 82 -11.01 -23.92 16.71
C LEU A 82 -11.22 -22.42 16.47
N LEU A 83 -11.40 -22.01 15.22
CA LEU A 83 -11.57 -20.61 14.79
C LEU A 83 -12.90 -20.58 14.07
N LYS A 84 -13.96 -20.09 14.71
CA LYS A 84 -15.31 -20.02 14.08
C LYS A 84 -15.78 -18.60 13.94
N ASN A 85 -14.83 -17.70 13.71
CA ASN A 85 -15.06 -16.28 13.52
C ASN A 85 -14.97 -15.92 12.04
N LYS A 86 -15.76 -14.92 11.65
CA LYS A 86 -15.62 -14.30 10.35
C LYS A 86 -14.30 -13.54 10.30
N VAL A 87 -13.63 -13.57 9.16
CA VAL A 87 -12.48 -12.69 8.93
C VAL A 87 -13.01 -11.26 8.79
N ARG A 88 -12.52 -10.35 9.63
CA ARG A 88 -12.84 -8.93 9.53
C ARG A 88 -11.99 -8.28 8.44
N LEU A 89 -12.64 -7.71 7.42
CA LEU A 89 -12.01 -6.99 6.32
C LEU A 89 -12.42 -5.52 6.39
N VAL A 90 -11.43 -4.63 6.52
CA VAL A 90 -11.61 -3.20 6.76
C VAL A 90 -11.09 -2.42 5.56
N SER A 91 -11.97 -1.71 4.85
CA SER A 91 -11.59 -0.87 3.71
C SER A 91 -12.72 0.07 3.26
N SER A 92 -12.48 0.84 2.20
CA SER A 92 -13.54 1.62 1.54
C SER A 92 -14.56 0.72 0.86
N GLU A 93 -15.82 1.17 0.77
CA GLU A 93 -16.92 0.42 0.14
C GLU A 93 -16.55 -0.12 -1.27
N PRO A 94 -15.94 0.67 -2.18
CA PRO A 94 -15.53 0.14 -3.49
C PRO A 94 -14.50 -0.98 -3.41
N VAL A 95 -13.57 -0.94 -2.47
CA VAL A 95 -12.55 -1.97 -2.30
C VAL A 95 -13.16 -3.25 -1.74
N LEU A 96 -14.03 -3.13 -0.73
CA LEU A 96 -14.77 -4.27 -0.16
C LEU A 96 -15.58 -5.00 -1.25
N GLU A 97 -16.31 -4.25 -2.09
CA GLU A 97 -17.04 -4.81 -3.21
C GLU A 97 -16.14 -5.59 -4.19
N GLU A 98 -14.94 -5.08 -4.48
CA GLU A 98 -13.99 -5.76 -5.37
C GLU A 98 -13.38 -7.01 -4.73
N PHE A 99 -13.12 -7.00 -3.42
CA PHE A 99 -12.70 -8.20 -2.68
C PHE A 99 -13.76 -9.31 -2.75
N ALA A 100 -15.02 -8.97 -2.50
CA ALA A 100 -16.12 -9.92 -2.59
C ALA A 100 -16.25 -10.50 -4.01
N LYS A 101 -16.24 -9.64 -5.04
CA LYS A 101 -16.30 -10.07 -6.45
C LYS A 101 -15.12 -10.98 -6.84
N ASN A 102 -13.91 -10.61 -6.45
CA ASN A 102 -12.69 -11.34 -6.82
C ASN A 102 -12.52 -12.65 -6.03
N SER A 103 -13.16 -12.78 -4.86
CA SER A 103 -13.07 -13.98 -4.01
C SER A 103 -14.22 -14.96 -4.21
N LYS A 104 -15.29 -14.55 -4.90
CA LYS A 104 -16.52 -15.31 -5.13
C LYS A 104 -16.27 -16.75 -5.59
N GLY A 105 -15.39 -16.92 -6.58
CA GLY A 105 -15.08 -18.24 -7.15
C GLY A 105 -14.40 -19.20 -6.17
N ALA A 106 -13.69 -18.68 -5.17
CA ALA A 106 -12.98 -19.46 -4.16
C ALA A 106 -13.85 -19.74 -2.92
N LEU A 107 -14.77 -18.83 -2.56
CA LEU A 107 -15.44 -18.86 -1.26
C LEU A 107 -16.90 -19.32 -1.33
N GLU A 108 -17.66 -18.92 -2.35
CA GLU A 108 -19.13 -19.01 -2.28
C GLU A 108 -19.71 -20.39 -2.65
N ARG A 109 -18.88 -21.39 -2.94
CA ARG A 109 -19.35 -22.73 -3.33
C ARG A 109 -18.57 -23.82 -2.63
N SER A 110 -19.30 -24.76 -2.02
CA SER A 110 -18.72 -25.90 -1.32
C SER A 110 -19.61 -27.15 -1.43
N LEU A 111 -19.27 -28.20 -0.68
CA LEU A 111 -20.12 -29.35 -0.45
C LEU A 111 -20.88 -29.21 0.87
N SER A 112 -22.05 -29.83 0.97
CA SER A 112 -22.77 -30.01 2.24
C SER A 112 -21.89 -30.75 3.26
N HIS A 113 -22.21 -30.65 4.55
CA HIS A 113 -21.45 -31.32 5.62
C HIS A 113 -21.32 -32.84 5.44
N ASP A 114 -22.27 -33.50 4.77
CA ASP A 114 -22.22 -34.92 4.43
C ASP A 114 -21.55 -35.23 3.08
N SER A 115 -21.04 -34.20 2.41
CA SER A 115 -20.40 -34.23 1.09
C SER A 115 -21.29 -34.72 -0.07
N LYS A 116 -22.63 -34.75 0.10
CA LYS A 116 -23.55 -35.31 -0.90
C LYS A 116 -24.14 -34.29 -1.86
N ARG A 117 -24.05 -32.99 -1.57
CA ARG A 117 -24.66 -31.93 -2.37
C ARG A 117 -23.72 -30.76 -2.51
N ILE A 118 -23.77 -30.10 -3.66
CA ILE A 118 -23.17 -28.77 -3.83
C ILE A 118 -24.06 -27.78 -3.10
N VAL A 119 -23.45 -26.87 -2.34
CA VAL A 119 -24.14 -25.80 -1.62
C VAL A 119 -23.45 -24.46 -1.93
N ASP A 120 -24.26 -23.42 -1.97
CA ASP A 120 -23.77 -22.04 -2.03
C ASP A 120 -23.62 -21.50 -0.61
N ILE A 121 -22.51 -20.84 -0.33
CA ILE A 121 -22.21 -20.22 0.95
C ILE A 121 -22.14 -18.70 0.73
N PRO A 122 -23.06 -17.92 1.33
CA PRO A 122 -22.98 -16.47 1.30
C PRO A 122 -21.62 -15.95 1.78
N TYR A 123 -21.01 -15.01 1.06
CA TYR A 123 -19.71 -14.41 1.42
C TYR A 123 -19.71 -13.81 2.83
N ASP A 124 -20.81 -13.17 3.22
CA ASP A 124 -21.02 -12.57 4.53
C ASP A 124 -21.09 -13.60 5.67
N ASN A 125 -21.21 -14.90 5.39
CA ASN A 125 -21.04 -15.94 6.42
C ASN A 125 -19.58 -16.16 6.81
N MET A 126 -18.63 -15.77 5.94
CA MET A 126 -17.20 -16.01 6.11
C MET A 126 -16.42 -14.72 6.40
N VAL A 127 -16.90 -13.58 5.90
CA VAL A 127 -16.22 -12.29 6.01
C VAL A 127 -17.13 -11.25 6.66
N GLU A 128 -16.60 -10.52 7.64
CA GLU A 128 -17.21 -9.32 8.22
C GLU A 128 -16.61 -8.09 7.52
N GLU A 129 -17.38 -7.46 6.65
CA GLU A 129 -16.96 -6.23 5.98
C GLU A 129 -17.19 -5.01 6.89
N VAL A 130 -16.12 -4.26 7.17
CA VAL A 130 -16.15 -3.04 7.98
C VAL A 130 -15.75 -1.86 7.09
N PRO A 131 -16.72 -1.04 6.63
CA PRO A 131 -16.41 0.10 5.79
C PRO A 131 -15.68 1.19 6.57
N VAL A 132 -14.61 1.71 5.99
CA VAL A 132 -13.88 2.90 6.46
C VAL A 132 -13.80 3.92 5.34
N GLY A 133 -14.00 5.19 5.67
CA GLY A 133 -14.26 6.23 4.69
C GLY A 133 -15.75 6.37 4.41
N PRO A 134 -16.17 7.53 3.88
CA PRO A 134 -17.58 7.79 3.67
C PRO A 134 -18.16 6.93 2.55
N ARG A 135 -19.45 6.68 2.66
CA ARG A 135 -20.20 5.98 1.61
C ARG A 135 -20.51 6.92 0.45
N SER A 136 -20.46 6.40 -0.76
CA SER A 136 -20.91 7.12 -1.96
C SER A 136 -22.42 7.41 -1.85
N LYS A 137 -22.90 8.60 -2.22
CA LYS A 137 -24.36 8.86 -2.22
C LYS A 137 -25.09 8.13 -3.34
N TYR A 138 -24.38 7.80 -4.42
CA TYR A 138 -24.90 7.20 -5.62
C TYR A 138 -24.10 5.96 -5.98
N SER A 139 -24.80 4.89 -6.35
CA SER A 139 -24.16 3.60 -6.68
C SER A 139 -24.81 2.97 -7.91
N ILE A 140 -24.01 2.23 -8.67
CA ILE A 140 -24.52 1.42 -9.79
C ILE A 140 -25.06 0.11 -9.22
N ARG A 141 -26.33 -0.18 -9.50
CA ARG A 141 -27.01 -1.40 -9.06
C ARG A 141 -27.45 -2.22 -10.26
N LEU A 142 -27.23 -3.53 -10.18
CA LEU A 142 -27.80 -4.50 -11.11
C LEU A 142 -29.10 -5.04 -10.50
N LYS A 143 -30.25 -4.69 -11.09
CA LYS A 143 -31.58 -5.14 -10.64
C LYS A 143 -32.16 -6.18 -11.60
N THR A 144 -32.95 -7.10 -11.07
CA THR A 144 -33.77 -8.01 -11.88
C THR A 144 -34.96 -7.25 -12.46
N SER A 145 -35.11 -7.27 -13.79
CA SER A 145 -36.22 -6.64 -14.51
C SER A 145 -37.39 -7.60 -14.82
N GLY A 146 -37.45 -8.74 -14.11
CA GLY A 146 -38.40 -9.81 -14.37
C GLY A 146 -37.94 -10.76 -15.49
N GLY A 147 -38.43 -12.01 -15.49
CA GLY A 147 -38.11 -13.00 -16.52
C GLY A 147 -36.61 -13.37 -16.60
N GLY A 148 -35.87 -13.27 -15.49
CA GLY A 148 -34.43 -13.55 -15.43
C GLY A 148 -33.53 -12.51 -16.09
N ARG A 149 -34.08 -11.37 -16.53
CA ARG A 149 -33.29 -10.27 -17.12
C ARG A 149 -32.74 -9.37 -16.03
N PHE A 150 -31.56 -8.81 -16.28
CA PHE A 150 -30.91 -7.85 -15.40
C PHE A 150 -30.75 -6.51 -16.11
N ARG A 151 -30.83 -5.42 -15.34
CA ARG A 151 -30.61 -4.06 -15.83
C ARG A 151 -29.79 -3.26 -14.83
N TYR A 152 -28.82 -2.52 -15.34
CA TYR A 152 -28.09 -1.53 -14.54
C TYR A 152 -28.91 -0.25 -14.38
N GLN A 153 -28.86 0.33 -13.18
CA GLN A 153 -29.38 1.67 -12.89
C GLN A 153 -28.53 2.34 -11.81
N VAL A 154 -28.57 3.67 -11.77
CA VAL A 154 -27.94 4.45 -10.69
C VAL A 154 -29.00 4.72 -9.64
N GLU A 155 -28.70 4.39 -8.39
CA GLU A 155 -29.58 4.61 -7.25
C GLU A 155 -28.90 5.51 -6.21
N ASP A 156 -29.68 6.37 -5.56
CA ASP A 156 -29.27 6.95 -4.28
C ASP A 156 -29.40 5.95 -3.12
N ARG A 157 -28.96 6.37 -1.93
CA ARG A 157 -29.03 5.54 -0.72
C ARG A 157 -30.45 5.20 -0.24
N LYS A 158 -31.46 5.93 -0.71
CA LYS A 158 -32.88 5.66 -0.44
C LYS A 158 -33.51 4.74 -1.49
N GLY A 159 -32.75 4.33 -2.51
CA GLY A 159 -33.23 3.51 -3.63
C GLY A 159 -33.94 4.30 -4.72
N ASN A 160 -33.87 5.64 -4.70
CA ASN A 160 -34.43 6.45 -5.78
C ASN A 160 -33.53 6.35 -7.01
N ILE A 161 -34.15 6.16 -8.17
CA ILE A 161 -33.43 6.08 -9.46
C ILE A 161 -32.97 7.48 -9.86
N ILE A 162 -31.69 7.60 -10.21
CA ILE A 162 -31.09 8.84 -10.69
C ILE A 162 -31.12 8.86 -12.22
N GLY A 163 -31.64 9.96 -12.76
CA GLY A 163 -31.82 10.13 -14.20
C GLY A 163 -30.55 10.51 -14.96
N PRO A 164 -30.59 10.35 -16.31
CA PRO A 164 -29.45 10.60 -17.20
C PRO A 164 -28.98 12.06 -17.21
N GLU A 165 -29.79 13.01 -16.74
CA GLU A 165 -29.43 14.42 -16.56
C GLU A 165 -28.39 14.65 -15.46
N LYS A 166 -28.28 13.69 -14.52
CA LYS A 166 -27.46 13.79 -13.31
C LYS A 166 -26.38 12.72 -13.25
N ALA A 167 -26.69 11.48 -13.64
CA ALA A 167 -25.76 10.37 -13.60
C ALA A 167 -25.95 9.42 -14.79
N LYS A 168 -24.84 8.86 -15.28
CA LYS A 168 -24.82 7.92 -16.40
C LYS A 168 -23.90 6.75 -16.10
N ILE A 169 -24.23 5.60 -16.67
CA ILE A 169 -23.42 4.38 -16.58
C ILE A 169 -22.67 4.23 -17.89
N PHE A 170 -21.35 4.18 -17.82
CA PHE A 170 -20.49 3.87 -18.95
C PHE A 170 -20.03 2.43 -18.89
N ILE A 171 -20.17 1.71 -20.00
CA ILE A 171 -19.66 0.35 -20.13
C ILE A 171 -18.70 0.35 -21.32
N ASN A 172 -17.41 0.20 -21.04
CA ASN A 172 -16.42 0.01 -22.09
C ASN A 172 -16.59 -1.40 -22.70
N PRO A 173 -16.86 -1.55 -24.01
CA PRO A 173 -17.06 -2.86 -24.64
C PRO A 173 -15.86 -3.82 -24.47
N ALA A 174 -14.65 -3.30 -24.32
CA ALA A 174 -13.44 -4.11 -24.15
C ALA A 174 -13.30 -4.71 -22.75
N ALA A 175 -13.81 -4.02 -21.71
CA ALA A 175 -13.62 -4.42 -20.31
C ALA A 175 -14.92 -4.86 -19.61
N ASN A 176 -16.08 -4.50 -20.16
CA ASN A 176 -17.42 -4.77 -19.64
C ASN A 176 -17.63 -4.36 -18.15
N ARG A 177 -16.82 -3.42 -17.65
CA ARG A 177 -16.93 -2.90 -16.29
C ARG A 177 -17.77 -1.63 -16.28
N PRO A 178 -18.91 -1.59 -15.57
CA PRO A 178 -19.72 -0.38 -15.47
C PRO A 178 -19.00 0.67 -14.61
N ARG A 179 -18.94 1.91 -15.12
CA ARG A 179 -18.38 3.08 -14.44
C ARG A 179 -19.42 4.19 -14.35
N LEU A 180 -19.35 4.98 -13.29
CA LEU A 180 -20.28 6.08 -13.06
C LEU A 180 -19.71 7.37 -13.65
N LEU A 181 -20.46 8.03 -14.52
CA LEU A 181 -20.22 9.42 -14.89
C LEU A 181 -21.27 10.27 -14.17
N TYR A 182 -20.81 11.25 -13.39
CA TYR A 182 -21.64 12.11 -12.55
C TYR A 182 -21.56 13.55 -13.05
N ARG A 183 -22.68 14.26 -13.03
CA ARG A 183 -22.70 15.68 -13.29
C ARG A 183 -22.56 16.44 -11.98
N ASP A 184 -21.41 17.06 -11.79
CA ASP A 184 -21.10 17.80 -10.56
C ASP A 184 -22.14 18.89 -10.28
N ASP A 185 -22.56 19.01 -9.01
CA ASP A 185 -23.62 19.93 -8.60
C ASP A 185 -23.21 21.40 -8.66
N GLU A 186 -21.94 21.68 -8.47
CA GLU A 186 -21.44 23.05 -8.33
C GLU A 186 -20.97 23.62 -9.67
N THR A 187 -20.20 22.84 -10.41
CA THR A 187 -19.58 23.24 -11.68
C THR A 187 -20.43 22.87 -12.89
N GLY A 188 -21.31 21.87 -12.76
CA GLY A 188 -22.08 21.29 -13.87
C GLY A 188 -21.26 20.44 -14.84
N GLU A 189 -19.96 20.22 -14.56
CA GLU A 189 -19.03 19.39 -15.33
C GLU A 189 -19.39 17.90 -15.20
N TRP A 190 -19.18 17.12 -16.25
CA TRP A 190 -19.23 15.66 -16.19
C TRP A 190 -17.90 15.09 -15.70
N VAL A 191 -17.94 14.34 -14.60
CA VAL A 191 -16.76 13.82 -13.89
C VAL A 191 -16.94 12.36 -13.55
N GLU A 192 -15.83 11.61 -13.42
CA GLU A 192 -15.87 10.30 -12.78
C GLU A 192 -15.61 10.49 -11.27
N PRO A 193 -16.59 10.21 -10.40
CA PRO A 193 -16.56 10.70 -9.03
C PRO A 193 -15.46 10.07 -8.16
N GLU A 194 -15.08 8.80 -8.39
CA GLU A 194 -14.02 8.14 -7.60
C GLU A 194 -12.63 8.75 -7.88
N SER A 195 -12.43 9.34 -9.06
CA SER A 195 -11.21 10.09 -9.42
C SER A 195 -11.33 11.57 -9.10
N TYR A 196 -12.54 12.13 -9.02
CA TYR A 196 -12.74 13.57 -8.88
C TYR A 196 -12.75 14.09 -7.44
N TYR A 197 -13.50 13.44 -6.55
CA TYR A 197 -13.73 13.94 -5.19
C TYR A 197 -12.73 13.34 -4.19
N PRO A 198 -12.31 14.10 -3.17
CA PRO A 198 -11.80 13.52 -1.93
C PRO A 198 -12.95 12.98 -1.07
N PHE A 199 -12.64 12.11 -0.11
CA PHE A 199 -13.62 11.62 0.87
C PHE A 199 -14.21 12.73 1.78
N SER A 200 -13.52 13.85 1.95
CA SER A 200 -14.10 15.00 2.67
C SER A 200 -15.27 15.65 1.94
N SER A 201 -15.42 15.41 0.63
CA SER A 201 -16.35 16.17 -0.20
C SER A 201 -17.80 15.74 0.02
N PRO A 202 -18.66 16.62 0.56
CA PRO A 202 -20.05 16.29 0.83
C PRO A 202 -20.90 16.35 -0.44
N ILE A 203 -20.34 16.59 -1.63
CA ILE A 203 -21.09 16.61 -2.89
C ILE A 203 -21.48 15.17 -3.26
N PHE A 204 -20.50 14.29 -3.35
CA PHE A 204 -20.70 12.90 -3.76
C PHE A 204 -20.67 11.89 -2.62
N TYR A 205 -19.99 12.19 -1.50
CA TYR A 205 -19.90 11.30 -0.36
C TYR A 205 -20.83 11.73 0.79
N GLU A 206 -21.25 10.78 1.62
CA GLU A 206 -21.95 11.05 2.87
C GLU A 206 -21.04 11.79 3.87
N LYS A 207 -21.64 12.53 4.81
CA LYS A 207 -20.88 13.29 5.81
C LYS A 207 -20.14 12.40 6.81
N ASP A 208 -20.73 11.25 7.12
CA ASP A 208 -20.11 10.26 7.99
C ASP A 208 -18.88 9.68 7.30
N GLN A 209 -17.72 9.88 7.91
CA GLN A 209 -16.44 9.43 7.38
C GLN A 209 -16.16 7.95 7.71
N ASN A 210 -17.04 7.28 8.48
CA ASN A 210 -16.85 5.92 8.99
C ASN A 210 -15.43 5.73 9.53
N VAL A 211 -15.03 6.58 10.47
CA VAL A 211 -13.72 6.46 11.12
C VAL A 211 -13.71 5.15 11.91
N PHE A 212 -12.67 4.34 11.70
CA PHE A 212 -12.51 3.12 12.47
C PHE A 212 -11.94 3.45 13.85
N HIS A 213 -12.56 2.90 14.89
CA HIS A 213 -12.13 3.04 16.27
C HIS A 213 -12.05 1.66 16.91
N ASP A 214 -10.91 1.34 17.51
CA ASP A 214 -10.75 0.21 18.41
C ASP A 214 -10.30 0.74 19.78
N GLU A 215 -11.24 0.73 20.73
CA GLU A 215 -11.04 1.27 22.08
C GLU A 215 -10.02 0.44 22.88
N GLU A 216 -9.96 -0.88 22.65
CA GLU A 216 -9.02 -1.79 23.33
C GLU A 216 -7.58 -1.50 22.87
N ALA A 217 -7.41 -1.31 21.56
CA ALA A 217 -6.12 -0.95 20.99
C ALA A 217 -5.73 0.52 21.28
N GLY A 218 -6.70 1.40 21.56
CA GLY A 218 -6.49 2.84 21.54
C GLY A 218 -6.17 3.38 20.13
N LEU A 219 -6.69 2.70 19.11
CA LEU A 219 -6.37 2.95 17.70
C LEU A 219 -7.54 3.64 16.99
N THR A 220 -7.21 4.70 16.25
CA THR A 220 -8.12 5.32 15.29
C THR A 220 -7.54 5.22 13.89
N VAL A 221 -8.33 4.77 12.91
CA VAL A 221 -7.90 4.68 11.50
C VAL A 221 -8.83 5.48 10.61
N LYS A 222 -8.25 6.37 9.78
CA LYS A 222 -8.95 7.15 8.75
C LYS A 222 -8.56 6.68 7.37
N ALA A 223 -9.54 6.56 6.48
CA ALA A 223 -9.32 6.35 5.06
C ALA A 223 -9.06 7.67 4.32
N LEU A 224 -8.15 7.65 3.36
CA LEU A 224 -7.80 8.79 2.52
C LEU A 224 -7.83 8.38 1.04
N LYS A 225 -8.61 9.12 0.24
CA LYS A 225 -8.72 8.90 -1.22
C LYS A 225 -7.76 9.77 -2.03
N SER A 226 -7.50 10.98 -1.55
CA SER A 226 -6.87 12.05 -2.33
C SER A 226 -5.42 11.77 -2.69
N SER A 227 -4.68 11.09 -1.82
CA SER A 227 -3.27 10.76 -2.05
C SER A 227 -3.07 9.59 -3.01
N VAL A 228 -4.09 8.80 -3.33
CA VAL A 228 -3.94 7.53 -4.02
C VAL A 228 -4.13 7.67 -5.54
N TRP A 229 -3.32 6.93 -6.31
CA TRP A 229 -3.40 6.91 -7.77
C TRP A 229 -3.16 5.49 -8.31
N HIS A 230 -4.26 4.76 -8.56
CA HIS A 230 -4.24 3.44 -9.16
C HIS A 230 -5.41 3.23 -10.11
N GLY A 231 -5.26 2.30 -11.06
CA GLY A 231 -6.32 1.98 -12.03
C GLY A 231 -7.52 1.24 -11.41
N VAL A 232 -7.33 0.63 -10.25
CA VAL A 232 -8.38 -0.06 -9.47
C VAL A 232 -8.82 0.77 -8.28
N PRO A 233 -10.04 0.56 -7.73
CA PRO A 233 -10.44 1.18 -6.49
C PRO A 233 -9.39 0.94 -5.41
N THR A 234 -8.86 2.03 -4.86
CA THR A 234 -7.75 2.01 -3.90
C THR A 234 -7.98 3.06 -2.81
N VAL A 235 -7.45 2.83 -1.61
CA VAL A 235 -7.55 3.70 -0.44
C VAL A 235 -6.25 3.69 0.37
N ALA A 236 -5.86 4.84 0.92
CA ALA A 236 -4.75 4.97 1.87
C ALA A 236 -5.28 4.96 3.31
N PHE A 237 -4.45 4.57 4.27
CA PHE A 237 -4.83 4.50 5.69
C PHE A 237 -3.94 5.39 6.55
N LYS A 238 -4.57 6.15 7.43
CA LYS A 238 -3.91 6.94 8.47
C LYS A 238 -4.23 6.34 9.83
N PHE A 239 -3.26 5.64 10.41
CA PHE A 239 -3.32 5.04 11.75
C PHE A 239 -2.88 6.06 12.78
N MET A 240 -3.66 6.23 13.84
CA MET A 240 -3.44 7.27 14.84
C MET A 240 -3.69 6.72 16.24
N THR A 241 -2.80 7.09 17.16
CA THR A 241 -3.00 6.97 18.61
C THR A 241 -3.04 8.38 19.21
N GLU A 242 -2.92 8.51 20.53
CA GLU A 242 -2.89 9.82 21.18
C GLU A 242 -1.67 10.66 20.76
N SER A 243 -0.50 10.03 20.57
CA SER A 243 0.75 10.73 20.25
C SER A 243 1.38 10.37 18.91
N ASN A 244 0.93 9.30 18.24
CA ASN A 244 1.53 8.81 17.00
C ASN A 244 0.56 8.90 15.82
N THR A 245 1.13 9.15 14.64
CA THR A 245 0.40 9.18 13.37
C THR A 245 1.24 8.57 12.27
N LEU A 246 0.73 7.48 11.68
CA LEU A 246 1.31 6.75 10.57
C LEU A 246 0.40 6.87 9.34
N LEU A 247 0.92 7.37 8.24
CA LEU A 247 0.28 7.31 6.94
C LEU A 247 0.89 6.17 6.12
N PHE A 248 0.06 5.21 5.74
CA PHE A 248 0.39 4.26 4.68
C PHE A 248 -0.28 4.74 3.38
N SER A 249 0.52 5.22 2.43
CA SER A 249 -0.02 5.86 1.22
C SER A 249 -0.65 4.86 0.24
N ALA A 250 -0.26 3.59 0.31
CA ALA A 250 -0.54 2.57 -0.71
C ALA A 250 -0.01 2.98 -2.11
N ASP A 251 -0.33 2.15 -3.13
CA ASP A 251 -0.04 2.33 -4.56
C ASP A 251 -0.43 3.74 -5.03
N THR A 252 0.51 4.66 -4.84
CA THR A 252 0.36 6.10 -5.03
C THR A 252 1.42 6.58 -6.00
N VAL A 253 1.05 7.56 -6.82
CA VAL A 253 1.98 8.35 -7.65
C VAL A 253 2.07 9.76 -7.07
N TYR A 254 3.07 10.01 -6.23
CA TYR A 254 3.38 11.34 -5.72
C TYR A 254 3.98 12.18 -6.85
N LYS A 255 3.17 13.04 -7.44
CA LYS A 255 3.60 13.94 -8.52
C LYS A 255 2.82 15.25 -8.46
N PRO A 256 3.20 16.19 -7.56
CA PRO A 256 2.44 17.43 -7.33
C PRO A 256 2.18 18.25 -8.60
N SER A 257 3.11 18.25 -9.56
CA SER A 257 2.94 18.92 -10.85
C SER A 257 1.81 18.30 -11.69
N LEU A 258 1.80 16.97 -11.82
CA LEU A 258 0.72 16.25 -12.49
C LEU A 258 -0.61 16.45 -11.76
N TRP A 259 -0.64 16.34 -10.44
CA TRP A 259 -1.86 16.56 -9.66
C TRP A 259 -2.43 17.96 -9.88
N LYS A 260 -1.56 18.96 -10.05
CA LYS A 260 -1.96 20.33 -10.40
C LYS A 260 -2.61 20.40 -11.78
N GLU A 261 -2.02 19.74 -12.77
CA GLU A 261 -2.60 19.64 -14.11
C GLU A 261 -3.97 18.94 -14.08
N LEU A 262 -4.11 17.85 -13.34
CA LEU A 262 -5.34 17.06 -13.23
C LEU A 262 -6.53 17.86 -12.69
N TYR A 263 -6.30 18.81 -11.77
CA TYR A 263 -7.36 19.69 -11.30
C TYR A 263 -7.52 20.96 -12.13
N ALA A 264 -6.48 21.43 -12.84
CA ALA A 264 -6.53 22.67 -13.61
C ALA A 264 -7.11 22.47 -15.02
N GLU A 265 -6.75 21.36 -15.68
CA GLU A 265 -7.14 21.07 -17.05
C GLU A 265 -8.63 20.73 -17.15
N ARG A 266 -9.33 21.46 -18.02
CA ARG A 266 -10.68 21.11 -18.46
C ARG A 266 -10.62 20.59 -19.89
N ARG A 267 -11.13 19.39 -20.12
CA ARG A 267 -11.16 18.72 -21.42
C ARG A 267 -12.53 18.86 -22.08
N PRO A 268 -12.60 19.14 -23.40
CA PRO A 268 -13.87 19.13 -24.11
C PRO A 268 -14.36 17.69 -24.32
N GLN A 269 -15.68 17.50 -24.23
CA GLN A 269 -16.31 16.21 -24.54
C GLN A 269 -16.14 15.84 -26.02
N LYS A 270 -15.89 14.56 -26.30
CA LYS A 270 -15.72 14.00 -27.64
C LYS A 270 -16.93 13.14 -28.00
N PHE A 271 -17.58 13.49 -29.10
CA PHE A 271 -18.79 12.81 -29.59
C PHE A 271 -18.52 12.01 -30.88
N GLY A 272 -17.31 11.46 -31.01
CA GLY A 272 -16.92 10.66 -32.17
C GLY A 272 -17.62 9.29 -32.20
N ALA A 273 -17.62 8.60 -31.06
CA ALA A 273 -18.21 7.26 -30.93
C ALA A 273 -19.69 7.27 -30.49
N VAL A 274 -20.12 8.32 -29.76
CA VAL A 274 -21.49 8.44 -29.22
C VAL A 274 -22.07 9.78 -29.66
N ALA A 275 -23.28 9.77 -30.22
CA ALA A 275 -23.92 11.00 -30.68
C ALA A 275 -24.35 11.89 -29.48
N ARG A 276 -24.37 13.21 -29.67
CA ARG A 276 -24.76 14.17 -28.59
C ARG A 276 -26.15 13.89 -28.02
N ASP A 277 -27.12 13.57 -28.87
CA ASP A 277 -28.49 13.30 -28.43
C ASP A 277 -28.63 11.95 -27.71
N GLU A 278 -27.83 10.96 -28.12
CA GLU A 278 -27.70 9.69 -27.42
C GLU A 278 -27.10 9.90 -26.03
N PHE A 279 -25.98 10.64 -25.95
CA PHE A 279 -25.38 11.01 -24.67
C PHE A 279 -26.38 11.74 -23.76
N LYS A 280 -27.13 12.72 -24.27
CA LYS A 280 -28.11 13.47 -23.47
C LYS A 280 -29.18 12.56 -22.87
N LYS A 281 -29.78 11.67 -23.67
CA LYS A 281 -30.93 10.85 -23.27
C LYS A 281 -30.55 9.55 -22.57
N GLY A 282 -29.36 9.02 -22.84
CA GLY A 282 -28.93 7.70 -22.37
C GLY A 282 -28.56 7.69 -20.89
N SER A 283 -29.15 6.75 -20.14
CA SER A 283 -28.72 6.39 -18.78
C SER A 283 -27.56 5.39 -18.78
N ILE A 284 -27.43 4.61 -19.86
CA ILE A 284 -26.34 3.67 -20.10
C ILE A 284 -25.72 4.02 -21.45
N ILE A 285 -24.41 4.19 -21.49
CA ILE A 285 -23.63 4.54 -22.67
C ILE A 285 -22.55 3.48 -22.86
N TYR A 286 -22.41 2.97 -24.08
CA TYR A 286 -21.35 2.04 -24.45
C TYR A 286 -20.23 2.81 -25.13
N GLY A 287 -19.05 2.86 -24.52
CA GLY A 287 -17.92 3.65 -25.01
C GLY A 287 -16.85 3.91 -23.96
N ASP A 288 -15.88 4.75 -24.30
CA ASP A 288 -14.88 5.21 -23.36
C ASP A 288 -15.41 6.43 -22.58
N ILE A 289 -15.48 6.30 -21.26
CA ILE A 289 -15.89 7.39 -20.36
C ILE A 289 -14.91 8.58 -20.41
N ASN A 290 -13.63 8.36 -20.76
CA ASN A 290 -12.64 9.43 -20.88
C ASN A 290 -12.97 10.46 -21.98
N ASP A 291 -13.80 10.08 -22.95
CA ASP A 291 -14.31 11.02 -23.95
C ASP A 291 -15.29 12.06 -23.35
N PHE A 292 -15.82 11.80 -22.15
CA PHE A 292 -16.87 12.60 -21.52
C PHE A 292 -16.49 13.20 -20.18
N ILE A 293 -15.39 12.76 -19.56
CA ILE A 293 -14.83 13.36 -18.35
C ILE A 293 -14.23 14.71 -18.72
N GLU A 294 -14.80 15.78 -18.18
CA GLU A 294 -14.34 17.15 -18.41
C GLU A 294 -13.19 17.53 -17.48
N ARG A 295 -13.10 16.92 -16.30
CA ARG A 295 -12.02 17.17 -15.34
C ARG A 295 -11.77 15.92 -14.49
N THR A 296 -10.48 15.64 -14.25
CA THR A 296 -10.09 14.41 -13.55
C THR A 296 -10.16 14.59 -12.03
N TRP A 297 -9.55 15.66 -11.50
CA TRP A 297 -9.55 15.97 -10.06
C TRP A 297 -10.28 17.26 -9.76
N SER A 298 -10.97 17.32 -8.63
CA SER A 298 -11.41 18.59 -8.04
C SER A 298 -10.20 19.33 -7.44
N ARG A 299 -10.34 20.65 -7.27
CA ARG A 299 -9.37 21.44 -6.49
C ARG A 299 -9.29 20.94 -5.04
N GLU A 300 -10.42 20.60 -4.44
CA GLU A 300 -10.49 20.05 -3.08
C GLU A 300 -9.65 18.76 -2.96
N ARG A 301 -9.73 17.87 -3.95
CA ARG A 301 -8.93 16.64 -4.00
C ARG A 301 -7.43 16.95 -4.04
N TYR A 302 -7.00 17.86 -4.90
CA TYR A 302 -5.59 18.27 -4.99
C TYR A 302 -5.07 18.81 -3.65
N GLU A 303 -5.81 19.73 -3.03
CA GLU A 303 -5.39 20.31 -1.76
C GLU A 303 -5.38 19.27 -0.62
N ALA A 304 -6.35 18.34 -0.61
CA ALA A 304 -6.37 17.22 0.32
C ALA A 304 -5.22 16.23 0.09
N ALA A 305 -4.79 16.01 -1.15
CA ALA A 305 -3.66 15.14 -1.49
C ALA A 305 -2.35 15.72 -0.94
N MET A 306 -2.13 17.03 -1.13
CA MET A 306 -0.94 17.71 -0.60
C MET A 306 -0.86 17.67 0.92
N ARG A 307 -2.00 17.92 1.61
CA ARG A 307 -2.07 17.91 3.08
C ARG A 307 -2.02 16.53 3.72
N ALA A 308 -2.20 15.45 2.94
CA ALA A 308 -2.27 14.09 3.50
C ALA A 308 -0.99 13.72 4.27
N TYR A 309 0.16 14.19 3.78
CA TYR A 309 1.49 13.89 4.30
C TYR A 309 1.86 14.71 5.55
N ASP A 310 1.12 15.77 5.85
CA ASP A 310 1.45 16.70 6.94
C ASP A 310 1.40 15.99 8.31
N GLY A 311 2.42 16.25 9.13
CA GLY A 311 2.50 15.80 10.52
C GLY A 311 2.45 14.28 10.72
N SER A 312 2.79 13.51 9.69
CA SER A 312 2.70 12.04 9.70
C SER A 312 4.07 11.43 9.46
N ILE A 313 4.32 10.27 10.08
CA ILE A 313 5.35 9.35 9.59
C ILE A 313 4.73 8.64 8.39
N VAL A 314 5.42 8.62 7.26
CA VAL A 314 4.87 8.17 5.98
C VAL A 314 5.60 6.92 5.53
N ILE A 315 4.85 5.85 5.29
CA ILE A 315 5.29 4.66 4.56
C ILE A 315 4.72 4.77 3.15
N HIS A 316 5.61 4.77 2.16
CA HIS A 316 5.28 5.12 0.78
C HIS A 316 5.90 4.17 -0.23
N ASP A 317 5.12 3.78 -1.23
CA ASP A 317 5.57 2.88 -2.29
C ASP A 317 6.43 3.62 -3.31
N VAL A 318 7.59 3.07 -3.62
CA VAL A 318 8.55 3.70 -4.54
C VAL A 318 8.93 2.75 -5.65
N ALA A 319 9.11 3.29 -6.84
CA ALA A 319 9.58 2.57 -8.01
C ALA A 319 10.78 3.26 -8.66
N ARG A 320 11.38 2.55 -9.60
CA ARG A 320 12.34 3.14 -10.54
C ARG A 320 11.57 3.99 -11.57
N LYS A 321 12.31 4.57 -12.50
CA LYS A 321 11.81 5.47 -13.53
C LYS A 321 10.68 4.86 -14.38
N ASN A 322 9.72 5.71 -14.76
CA ASN A 322 8.57 5.43 -15.62
C ASN A 322 7.59 4.40 -15.06
N SER A 323 7.44 4.33 -13.73
CA SER A 323 6.33 3.57 -13.17
C SER A 323 5.01 4.25 -13.51
N VAL A 324 4.01 3.43 -13.85
CA VAL A 324 2.67 3.92 -14.19
C VAL A 324 1.77 3.99 -12.95
N VAL A 325 2.07 3.18 -11.94
CA VAL A 325 1.20 2.93 -10.77
C VAL A 325 1.87 3.25 -9.44
N HIS A 326 3.20 3.39 -9.41
CA HIS A 326 3.96 3.74 -8.22
C HIS A 326 4.74 5.02 -8.44
N THR A 327 5.21 5.61 -7.34
CA THR A 327 5.96 6.86 -7.37
C THR A 327 7.38 6.62 -7.86
N ASP A 328 7.77 7.28 -8.95
CA ASP A 328 9.17 7.31 -9.38
C ASP A 328 10.04 7.92 -8.28
N TYR A 329 11.16 7.27 -7.94
CA TYR A 329 12.10 7.79 -6.93
C TYR A 329 12.50 9.26 -7.20
N ALA A 330 12.66 9.65 -8.46
CA ALA A 330 13.02 11.01 -8.85
C ALA A 330 11.96 12.06 -8.43
N ASP A 331 10.69 11.68 -8.29
CA ASP A 331 9.60 12.58 -7.91
C ASP A 331 9.46 12.71 -6.37
N ILE A 332 10.03 11.77 -5.58
CA ILE A 332 9.81 11.68 -4.12
C ILE A 332 11.08 11.72 -3.26
N GLY A 333 12.26 11.37 -3.79
CA GLY A 333 13.49 11.23 -3.01
C GLY A 333 13.86 12.49 -2.22
N GLU A 334 13.64 13.66 -2.81
CA GLU A 334 13.88 14.99 -2.24
C GLU A 334 12.56 15.74 -1.91
N ALA A 335 11.43 15.03 -1.84
CA ALA A 335 10.16 15.64 -1.46
C ALA A 335 10.23 16.24 -0.04
N PRO A 336 9.50 17.33 0.23
CA PRO A 336 9.50 18.01 1.53
C PRO A 336 8.65 17.25 2.57
N ILE A 337 8.85 15.93 2.67
CA ILE A 337 8.23 15.05 3.65
C ILE A 337 9.35 14.67 4.62
N GLU A 338 9.20 15.07 5.88
CA GLU A 338 10.27 14.95 6.87
C GLU A 338 10.56 13.47 7.20
N LYS A 339 9.53 12.73 7.63
CA LYS A 339 9.62 11.34 8.08
C LYS A 339 9.03 10.40 7.03
N LEU A 340 9.82 10.12 6.00
CA LEU A 340 9.45 9.28 4.87
C LEU A 340 10.28 7.99 4.87
N LEU A 341 9.60 6.86 4.79
CA LEU A 341 10.18 5.53 4.62
C LEU A 341 9.58 4.88 3.37
N PHE A 342 10.43 4.21 2.60
CA PHE A 342 10.01 3.51 1.41
C PHE A 342 9.65 2.06 1.69
N THR A 343 8.63 1.56 0.97
CA THR A 343 8.26 0.14 0.93
C THR A 343 7.85 -0.23 -0.51
N HIS A 344 7.35 -1.45 -0.72
CA HIS A 344 6.91 -1.97 -2.03
C HIS A 344 7.97 -1.79 -3.13
N ASN A 345 9.24 -1.85 -2.74
CA ASN A 345 10.33 -1.36 -3.56
C ASN A 345 10.74 -2.36 -4.65
N PRO A 346 11.29 -1.85 -5.77
CA PRO A 346 11.86 -2.68 -6.83
C PRO A 346 13.15 -3.33 -6.34
N ASP A 347 13.52 -4.48 -6.91
CA ASP A 347 14.73 -5.25 -6.56
C ASP A 347 16.05 -4.46 -6.61
N ASN A 348 16.07 -3.27 -7.22
CA ASN A 348 17.29 -2.47 -7.33
C ASN A 348 16.97 -1.01 -7.07
N LEU A 349 17.21 -0.59 -5.83
CA LEU A 349 16.98 0.78 -5.38
C LEU A 349 18.11 1.25 -4.48
N THR A 350 18.59 2.46 -4.72
CA THR A 350 19.42 3.21 -3.78
C THR A 350 18.65 4.47 -3.42
N ALA A 351 18.55 4.77 -2.13
CA ALA A 351 17.78 5.89 -1.61
C ALA A 351 18.52 6.58 -0.48
N ARG A 352 18.27 7.89 -0.31
CA ARG A 352 18.69 8.65 0.89
C ARG A 352 17.72 8.53 2.05
N ARG A 353 16.56 7.91 1.80
CA ARG A 353 15.53 7.64 2.80
C ARG A 353 15.53 6.16 3.13
N PRO A 354 15.12 5.76 4.35
CA PRO A 354 15.05 4.37 4.76
C PRO A 354 14.21 3.52 3.79
N ILE A 355 14.67 2.31 3.54
CA ILE A 355 13.95 1.30 2.77
C ILE A 355 13.53 0.19 3.75
N LEU A 356 12.23 -0.08 3.82
CA LEU A 356 11.65 -1.11 4.65
C LEU A 356 11.62 -2.43 3.87
N THR A 357 12.35 -3.42 4.37
CA THR A 357 12.44 -4.77 3.81
C THR A 357 11.89 -5.82 4.76
N SER A 358 11.53 -6.97 4.20
CA SER A 358 10.88 -8.05 4.94
C SER A 358 11.69 -8.48 6.16
N GLY A 359 11.00 -8.68 7.28
CA GLY A 359 11.59 -8.95 8.58
C GLY A 359 11.96 -7.71 9.40
N LYS A 360 11.93 -6.50 8.82
CA LYS A 360 12.11 -5.27 9.61
C LYS A 360 10.89 -5.00 10.48
N ARG A 361 11.16 -4.45 11.66
CA ARG A 361 10.17 -3.93 12.60
C ARG A 361 10.49 -2.48 12.89
N ILE A 362 9.50 -1.60 12.73
CA ILE A 362 9.61 -0.21 13.18
C ILE A 362 8.66 0.06 14.34
N VAL A 363 9.06 0.99 15.21
CA VAL A 363 8.28 1.44 16.35
C VAL A 363 8.13 2.94 16.25
N LEU A 364 6.88 3.40 16.25
CA LEU A 364 6.54 4.81 16.34
C LEU A 364 6.30 5.14 17.80
N ARG A 365 7.08 6.09 18.32
CA ARG A 365 7.03 6.51 19.72
C ARG A 365 7.12 8.02 19.79
N SER A 366 6.13 8.64 20.42
CA SER A 366 6.09 10.10 20.66
C SER A 366 6.30 10.93 19.38
N GLY A 367 5.75 10.47 18.26
CA GLY A 367 5.84 11.14 16.97
C GLY A 367 7.14 10.90 16.21
N ASP A 368 8.09 10.12 16.74
CA ASP A 368 9.32 9.67 16.07
C ASP A 368 9.22 8.21 15.60
N VAL A 369 10.16 7.81 14.74
CA VAL A 369 10.24 6.46 14.15
C VAL A 369 11.61 5.85 14.42
N PHE A 370 11.61 4.60 14.87
CA PHE A 370 12.81 3.82 15.16
C PHE A 370 12.70 2.45 14.53
N GLU A 371 13.83 1.85 14.20
CA GLU A 371 13.91 0.44 13.88
C GLU A 371 14.15 -0.35 15.18
N TRP A 372 13.38 -1.41 15.39
CA TRP A 372 13.53 -2.31 16.53
C TRP A 372 14.45 -3.46 16.14
N VAL A 373 15.55 -3.61 16.87
CA VAL A 373 16.55 -4.65 16.63
C VAL A 373 16.91 -5.29 17.95
N ARG A 374 16.57 -6.57 18.12
CA ARG A 374 16.93 -7.39 19.30
C ARG A 374 16.62 -6.74 20.66
N GLY A 375 15.47 -6.07 20.76
CA GLY A 375 15.02 -5.43 22.01
C GLY A 375 15.46 -3.98 22.18
N GLU A 376 16.25 -3.44 21.25
CA GLU A 376 16.71 -2.05 21.26
C GLU A 376 16.09 -1.24 20.11
N LEU A 377 15.94 0.06 20.32
CA LEU A 377 15.45 0.99 19.30
C LEU A 377 16.62 1.79 18.74
N PHE A 378 16.73 1.80 17.42
CA PHE A 378 17.75 2.54 16.71
C PHE A 378 17.12 3.58 15.77
N PRO A 379 17.68 4.79 15.69
CA PRO A 379 17.31 5.71 14.62
C PRO A 379 17.73 5.15 13.25
N PHE A 380 17.10 5.68 12.21
CA PHE A 380 17.56 5.54 10.84
C PHE A 380 18.62 6.61 10.54
N ASP A 381 19.89 6.28 10.80
CA ASP A 381 21.01 7.23 10.81
C ASP A 381 22.05 7.03 9.68
N ALA A 382 21.80 6.09 8.76
CA ALA A 382 22.64 5.92 7.57
C ALA A 382 22.34 7.03 6.53
N ASP A 383 23.38 7.40 5.77
CA ASP A 383 23.30 8.44 4.73
C ASP A 383 22.63 7.91 3.45
N VAL A 384 22.73 6.60 3.20
CA VAL A 384 22.05 5.90 2.10
C VAL A 384 21.63 4.49 2.49
N TYR A 385 20.54 4.04 1.87
CA TYR A 385 19.94 2.72 2.00
C TYR A 385 19.87 2.10 0.61
N ILE A 386 20.25 0.83 0.48
CA ILE A 386 20.36 0.13 -0.79
C ILE A 386 19.63 -1.20 -0.65
N HIS A 387 18.73 -1.46 -1.58
CA HIS A 387 18.13 -2.77 -1.78
C HIS A 387 18.63 -3.31 -3.12
N HIS A 388 19.33 -4.44 -3.08
CA HIS A 388 19.91 -5.12 -4.23
C HIS A 388 19.51 -6.61 -4.23
N PHE A 389 18.39 -6.91 -4.88
CA PHE A 389 17.71 -8.19 -4.90
C PHE A 389 17.44 -8.70 -3.48
N SER A 390 18.14 -9.73 -3.04
CA SER A 390 17.99 -10.29 -1.69
C SER A 390 18.98 -9.69 -0.68
N SER A 391 19.72 -8.65 -1.06
CA SER A 391 20.79 -8.06 -0.25
C SER A 391 20.48 -6.60 0.06
N ASP A 392 20.33 -6.31 1.35
CA ASP A 392 20.12 -4.96 1.84
C ASP A 392 21.44 -4.41 2.39
N LEU A 393 21.75 -3.17 2.05
CA LEU A 393 22.96 -2.48 2.48
C LEU A 393 22.61 -1.10 3.03
N VAL A 394 23.42 -0.64 3.97
CA VAL A 394 23.44 0.75 4.43
C VAL A 394 24.80 1.37 4.17
N GLY A 395 24.82 2.66 3.87
CA GLY A 395 26.06 3.41 3.62
C GLY A 395 26.18 4.59 4.56
N TYR A 396 27.36 4.74 5.15
CA TYR A 396 27.73 5.92 5.93
C TYR A 396 28.78 6.73 5.18
N GLU A 397 28.60 8.05 5.12
CA GLU A 397 29.50 8.96 4.43
C GLU A 397 30.91 8.89 5.02
N SER A 398 31.89 8.71 4.12
CA SER A 398 33.29 8.53 4.49
C SER A 398 34.21 9.04 3.40
N GLN A 399 35.13 9.94 3.74
CA GLN A 399 36.09 10.50 2.78
C GLN A 399 36.96 9.44 2.10
N ASN A 400 37.16 8.30 2.78
CA ASN A 400 37.97 7.18 2.31
C ASN A 400 37.13 5.96 1.89
N GLY A 401 35.80 6.09 1.87
CA GLY A 401 34.90 4.98 1.57
C GLY A 401 35.20 4.32 0.22
N ALA A 402 35.17 2.98 0.18
CA ALA A 402 35.52 2.20 -1.02
C ALA A 402 34.52 2.41 -2.17
N TYR A 403 33.32 2.87 -1.85
CA TYR A 403 32.22 3.09 -2.79
C TYR A 403 31.88 4.58 -2.91
N LYS A 404 31.23 4.92 -4.02
CA LYS A 404 30.62 6.23 -4.24
C LYS A 404 29.18 6.07 -4.71
N ILE A 405 28.35 7.01 -4.28
CA ILE A 405 26.99 7.17 -4.78
C ILE A 405 27.04 8.03 -6.02
N ILE A 406 26.42 7.56 -7.09
CA ILE A 406 26.27 8.28 -8.35
C ILE A 406 24.80 8.53 -8.61
N GLU A 407 24.49 9.58 -9.36
CA GLU A 407 23.14 9.80 -9.88
C GLU A 407 23.16 9.71 -11.40
N LYS A 408 22.18 9.02 -11.95
CA LYS A 408 21.94 8.94 -13.37
C LYS A 408 20.45 8.98 -13.64
N ASP A 409 20.01 9.94 -14.44
CA ASP A 409 18.63 10.10 -14.86
C ASP A 409 17.62 10.20 -13.69
N GLY A 410 18.02 10.84 -12.58
CA GLY A 410 17.21 11.01 -11.38
C GLY A 410 17.18 9.79 -10.43
N LEU A 411 17.96 8.74 -10.72
CA LEU A 411 18.10 7.57 -9.87
C LEU A 411 19.49 7.55 -9.24
N LEU A 412 19.55 7.20 -7.96
CA LEU A 412 20.81 6.91 -7.29
C LEU A 412 21.27 5.49 -7.63
N GLY A 413 22.58 5.31 -7.66
CA GLY A 413 23.24 4.02 -7.73
C GLY A 413 24.52 4.03 -6.92
N VAL A 414 25.01 2.84 -6.60
CA VAL A 414 26.26 2.63 -5.87
C VAL A 414 27.27 1.93 -6.77
N VAL A 415 28.51 2.43 -6.79
CA VAL A 415 29.61 1.86 -7.57
C VAL A 415 30.92 2.00 -6.81
N ASP A 416 31.93 1.20 -7.17
CA ASP A 416 33.29 1.39 -6.66
C ASP A 416 33.82 2.79 -7.01
N VAL A 417 34.68 3.35 -6.16
CA VAL A 417 35.25 4.70 -6.40
C VAL A 417 35.96 4.82 -7.75
N GLY A 418 36.62 3.74 -8.20
CA GLY A 418 37.30 3.68 -9.49
C GLY A 418 36.39 3.55 -10.71
N ALA A 419 35.10 3.23 -10.53
CA ALA A 419 34.17 3.05 -11.63
C ALA A 419 33.80 4.40 -12.29
N PRO A 420 33.36 4.41 -13.57
CA PRO A 420 32.88 5.62 -14.23
C PRO A 420 31.68 6.26 -13.51
N GLY A 421 31.54 7.58 -13.62
CA GLY A 421 30.43 8.35 -13.05
C GLY A 421 30.87 9.39 -12.03
N HIS A 422 30.17 10.53 -12.01
CA HIS A 422 30.40 11.60 -11.03
C HIS A 422 29.83 11.17 -9.68
N GLY A 423 30.71 11.05 -8.68
CA GLY A 423 30.31 10.70 -7.32
C GLY A 423 29.71 11.90 -6.60
N ILE A 424 28.53 11.72 -6.02
CA ILE A 424 27.86 12.69 -5.15
C ILE A 424 28.47 12.66 -3.76
N LEU A 425 28.70 11.46 -3.22
CA LEU A 425 29.37 11.25 -1.93
C LEU A 425 30.06 9.87 -1.91
N ARG A 426 31.07 9.72 -1.05
CA ARG A 426 31.76 8.44 -0.81
C ARG A 426 31.21 7.78 0.44
N VAL A 427 31.04 6.46 0.42
CA VAL A 427 30.45 5.71 1.53
C VAL A 427 31.27 4.48 1.91
N ASP A 428 31.25 4.16 3.20
CA ASP A 428 31.52 2.83 3.71
C ASP A 428 30.19 2.07 3.75
N LEU A 429 30.14 0.93 3.04
CA LEU A 429 28.95 0.09 2.98
C LEU A 429 29.01 -1.01 4.03
N LEU A 430 27.85 -1.30 4.60
CA LEU A 430 27.62 -2.42 5.50
C LEU A 430 26.43 -3.22 4.99
N GLN A 431 26.47 -4.54 5.14
CA GLN A 431 25.32 -5.39 4.90
C GLN A 431 24.35 -5.28 6.07
N ASP A 432 23.08 -5.02 5.75
CA ASP A 432 21.97 -5.02 6.68
C ASP A 432 21.33 -6.42 6.70
N ILE A 433 21.31 -7.04 7.87
CA ILE A 433 20.70 -8.35 8.10
C ILE A 433 19.77 -8.21 9.30
N GLY A 434 18.47 -8.10 9.04
CA GLY A 434 17.46 -7.96 10.09
C GLY A 434 17.63 -6.70 10.94
N GLY A 435 18.15 -5.61 10.35
CA GLY A 435 18.47 -4.36 11.03
C GLY A 435 19.84 -4.35 11.71
N GLU A 436 20.57 -5.47 11.75
CA GLU A 436 21.95 -5.46 12.21
C GLU A 436 22.91 -5.16 11.06
N TYR A 437 23.94 -4.35 11.32
CA TYR A 437 24.91 -3.97 10.30
C TYR A 437 26.22 -4.75 10.43
N PHE A 438 26.73 -5.27 9.31
CA PHE A 438 27.94 -6.08 9.23
C PHE A 438 28.86 -5.59 8.11
N PRO A 439 30.20 -5.72 8.24
CA PRO A 439 31.12 -5.40 7.17
C PRO A 439 30.79 -6.16 5.88
N LEU A 440 30.91 -5.51 4.72
CA LEU A 440 30.84 -6.22 3.44
C LEU A 440 31.92 -7.29 3.33
N LEU A 441 31.56 -8.40 2.69
CA LEU A 441 32.46 -9.51 2.40
C LEU A 441 32.86 -9.44 0.92
N ASP A 442 34.15 -9.27 0.67
CA ASP A 442 34.70 -9.16 -0.69
C ASP A 442 35.10 -10.52 -1.29
N ASP A 443 35.06 -11.57 -0.46
CA ASP A 443 35.49 -12.93 -0.81
C ASP A 443 34.26 -13.79 -1.16
N PRO A 444 34.15 -14.33 -2.38
CA PRO A 444 33.02 -15.15 -2.80
C PRO A 444 32.91 -16.49 -2.05
N SER A 445 33.97 -16.91 -1.34
CA SER A 445 33.94 -18.09 -0.46
C SER A 445 33.34 -17.79 0.91
N ARG A 446 33.01 -16.53 1.21
CA ARG A 446 32.45 -16.08 2.48
C ARG A 446 31.01 -15.60 2.31
N CYS A 447 30.15 -15.91 3.28
CA CYS A 447 28.81 -15.35 3.35
C CYS A 447 28.35 -15.19 4.81
N TYR A 448 27.30 -14.41 5.02
CA TYR A 448 26.59 -14.39 6.29
C TYR A 448 25.41 -15.34 6.27
N PHE A 449 25.17 -15.99 7.40
CA PHE A 449 24.04 -16.87 7.63
C PHE A 449 23.36 -16.51 8.96
N VAL A 450 22.03 -16.40 8.95
CA VAL A 450 21.24 -16.19 10.16
C VAL A 450 20.93 -17.54 10.79
N ARG A 451 21.40 -17.76 12.01
CA ARG A 451 21.16 -18.98 12.78
C ARG A 451 19.73 -18.99 13.34
N GLY A 452 19.27 -20.18 13.73
CA GLY A 452 17.94 -20.35 14.37
C GLY A 452 17.79 -19.64 15.72
N ASP A 453 18.89 -19.23 16.37
CA ASP A 453 18.89 -18.38 17.57
C ASP A 453 18.91 -16.87 17.25
N GLY A 454 18.78 -16.51 15.96
CA GLY A 454 18.80 -15.14 15.47
C GLY A 454 20.18 -14.52 15.36
N ARG A 455 21.27 -15.23 15.73
CA ARG A 455 22.65 -14.72 15.59
C ARG A 455 23.16 -14.83 14.17
N VAL A 456 24.00 -13.87 13.76
CA VAL A 456 24.65 -13.87 12.45
C VAL A 456 26.01 -14.55 12.53
N GLU A 457 26.21 -15.52 11.66
CA GLU A 457 27.45 -16.27 11.49
C GLU A 457 28.08 -15.93 10.15
N GLU A 458 29.36 -15.57 10.17
CA GLU A 458 30.18 -15.50 8.97
C GLU A 458 30.72 -16.88 8.67
N VAL A 459 30.35 -17.44 7.51
CA VAL A 459 30.72 -18.77 7.07
C VAL A 459 31.72 -18.66 5.94
N THR A 460 32.83 -19.40 6.04
CA THR A 460 33.82 -19.56 4.96
C THR A 460 33.76 -20.98 4.42
N PHE A 461 33.69 -21.13 3.09
CA PHE A 461 33.69 -22.42 2.41
C PHE A 461 35.08 -22.74 1.85
N ASP A 462 35.58 -23.94 2.16
CA ASP A 462 36.80 -24.51 1.58
C ASP A 462 36.48 -25.90 1.00
N GLY A 463 36.21 -25.92 -0.31
CA GLY A 463 35.76 -27.12 -1.02
C GLY A 463 34.46 -27.69 -0.45
N ASN A 464 34.54 -28.88 0.15
CA ASN A 464 33.40 -29.57 0.78
C ASN A 464 33.29 -29.31 2.29
N THR A 465 34.07 -28.38 2.83
CA THR A 465 34.05 -28.03 4.25
C THR A 465 33.63 -26.58 4.45
N SER A 466 33.04 -26.28 5.61
CA SER A 466 32.73 -24.92 6.01
C SER A 466 33.17 -24.67 7.45
N GLN A 467 33.55 -23.44 7.74
CA GLN A 467 33.86 -22.97 9.09
C GLN A 467 33.06 -21.68 9.35
N GLY A 468 32.39 -21.64 10.49
CA GLY A 468 31.54 -20.52 10.89
C GLY A 468 32.07 -19.80 12.13
N ARG A 469 31.93 -18.48 12.16
CA ARG A 469 32.20 -17.66 13.35
C ARG A 469 31.06 -16.67 13.55
N VAL A 470 30.48 -16.65 14.75
CA VAL A 470 29.48 -15.63 15.12
C VAL A 470 30.15 -14.26 15.14
N ILE A 471 29.53 -13.28 14.47
CA ILE A 471 30.00 -11.90 14.39
C ILE A 471 29.00 -10.98 15.08
N ASP A 472 29.51 -9.97 15.78
CA ASP A 472 28.69 -8.94 16.40
C ASP A 472 28.39 -7.81 15.41
N SER A 473 27.17 -7.28 15.47
CA SER A 473 26.81 -6.09 14.71
C SER A 473 27.69 -4.88 15.07
N VAL A 474 27.96 -4.06 14.06
CA VAL A 474 28.61 -2.74 14.22
C VAL A 474 27.61 -1.59 14.33
N ARG A 475 26.30 -1.85 14.28
CA ARG A 475 25.26 -0.83 14.44
C ARG A 475 25.42 -0.08 15.77
N GLY A 476 25.23 1.24 15.74
CA GLY A 476 25.41 2.12 16.90
C GLY A 476 26.87 2.34 17.35
N LYS A 477 27.84 1.59 16.81
CA LYS A 477 29.28 1.79 17.09
C LYS A 477 29.95 2.72 16.07
N MET A 478 29.29 2.95 14.94
CA MET A 478 29.68 3.90 13.90
C MET A 478 29.40 5.32 14.43
N LYS A 479 30.44 6.15 14.63
CA LYS A 479 30.22 7.55 15.01
C LYS A 479 29.82 8.35 13.78
N SER A 480 28.61 8.94 13.78
CA SER A 480 28.31 10.02 12.84
C SER A 480 29.31 11.16 13.09
N ARG A 481 30.16 11.42 12.11
CA ARG A 481 31.04 12.60 12.13
C ARG A 481 30.36 13.70 11.35
N GLY A 482 29.32 14.32 11.92
CA GLY A 482 28.56 15.30 11.14
C GLY A 482 27.43 16.08 11.81
N SER A 483 27.42 16.28 13.13
CA SER A 483 26.60 17.36 13.71
C SER A 483 27.51 18.54 14.05
N PRO A 484 27.42 19.70 13.35
CA PRO A 484 27.98 20.93 13.86
C PRO A 484 27.29 21.23 15.19
N GLY A 485 28.10 21.45 16.23
CA GLY A 485 27.65 21.59 17.61
C GLY A 485 26.58 22.66 17.81
N GLY A 486 25.81 22.44 18.88
CA GLY A 486 24.83 23.40 19.35
C GLY A 486 25.40 24.79 19.61
N ARG A 487 24.53 25.77 19.35
CA ARG A 487 24.28 26.91 20.22
C ARG A 487 22.79 27.19 20.25
#